data_AF-A0A292PUF4-F1
#
_entry.id   AF-A0A292PUF4-F1
#
_cell.length_a   1.000
_cell.length_b   1.000
_cell.length_c   1.000
_cell.angle_alpha   90.00
_cell.angle_beta   90.00
_cell.angle_gamma   90.00
#
_symmetry.space_group_name_H-M   'P 1'
#
loop_
_entity.id
_entity.type
_entity.pdbx_description
1 polymer ?
#
loop_
_entity_poly.entity_id
_entity_poly.type
_entity_poly.pdbx_seq_one_letter_code
_entity_poly.pdbx_strand_id
1 'polypeptide(L)'
;MNDKLNIPSCFPYKIVHCEIEEGKLLKEQERLRRELAKQRNDAMDENDVNSRIFKQVVDAAGITLYVLDARDPEGTRSRDVQRQKMGADGSEKRLILILNKIYLVSGTPERVVGLSPQRVPNAATKR
;
A
#
# COMPACT_ATOMS: atom_id res chain seq x y z
N MET A 1 -56.11 -27.74 -21.79
CA MET A 1 -55.09 -27.98 -22.83
C MET A 1 -53.77 -27.43 -22.33
N ASN A 2 -53.04 -28.26 -21.60
CA ASN A 2 -51.60 -28.21 -21.36
C ASN A 2 -51.35 -29.44 -20.50
N ASP A 3 -51.27 -30.56 -21.19
CA ASP A 3 -50.90 -31.84 -20.61
C ASP A 3 -49.51 -31.65 -20.02
N LYS A 4 -49.49 -31.62 -18.69
CA LYS A 4 -48.29 -31.72 -17.89
C LYS A 4 -47.61 -33.03 -18.29
N LEU A 5 -46.62 -32.96 -19.17
CA LEU A 5 -45.62 -34.00 -19.31
C LEU A 5 -44.99 -34.17 -17.93
N ASN A 6 -45.48 -35.17 -17.19
CA ASN A 6 -44.96 -35.63 -15.92
C ASN A 6 -43.63 -36.33 -16.19
N ILE A 7 -42.60 -35.52 -16.47
CA ILE A 7 -41.21 -35.95 -16.64
C ILE A 7 -40.67 -36.16 -15.22
N PRO A 8 -40.57 -37.39 -14.69
CA PRO A 8 -39.96 -37.66 -13.39
C PRO A 8 -38.61 -36.94 -13.26
N SER A 9 -38.31 -36.43 -12.06
CA SER A 9 -37.07 -35.70 -11.77
C SER A 9 -35.80 -36.52 -12.05
N CYS A 10 -35.92 -37.83 -12.30
CA CYS A 10 -34.83 -38.74 -12.63
C CYS A 10 -34.55 -38.91 -14.14
N PHE A 11 -34.95 -37.99 -15.01
CA PHE A 11 -34.56 -38.05 -16.42
C PHE A 11 -33.03 -37.91 -16.55
N PRO A 12 -32.35 -38.85 -17.24
CA PRO A 12 -30.88 -38.99 -17.20
C PRO A 12 -30.14 -37.73 -17.66
N TYR A 13 -30.75 -36.91 -18.50
CA TYR A 13 -30.17 -35.64 -18.97
C TYR A 13 -30.13 -34.55 -17.90
N LYS A 14 -31.07 -34.49 -16.95
CA LYS A 14 -31.07 -33.46 -15.89
C LYS A 14 -29.90 -33.63 -14.92
N ILE A 15 -29.54 -34.89 -14.62
CA ILE A 15 -28.37 -35.22 -13.80
C ILE A 15 -27.10 -34.79 -14.53
N VAL A 16 -26.97 -35.14 -15.81
CA VAL A 16 -25.81 -34.76 -16.65
C VAL A 16 -25.69 -33.25 -16.83
N HIS A 17 -26.80 -32.51 -16.98
CA HIS A 17 -26.77 -31.05 -17.07
C HIS A 17 -26.30 -30.40 -15.76
N CYS A 18 -26.76 -30.90 -14.60
CA CYS A 18 -26.33 -30.41 -13.29
C CYS A 18 -24.81 -30.63 -13.09
N GLU A 19 -24.31 -31.83 -13.43
CA GLU A 19 -22.88 -32.16 -13.37
C GLU A 19 -22.02 -31.27 -14.30
N ILE A 20 -22.54 -30.94 -15.49
CA ILE A 20 -21.86 -30.03 -16.42
C ILE A 20 -21.82 -28.60 -15.86
N GLU A 21 -22.89 -28.12 -15.25
CA GLU A 21 -22.96 -26.79 -14.63
C GLU A 21 -22.04 -26.69 -13.42
N GLU A 22 -22.04 -27.69 -12.54
CA GLU A 22 -21.14 -27.80 -11.38
C GLU A 22 -19.67 -27.86 -11.82
N GLY A 23 -19.36 -28.64 -12.86
CA GLY A 23 -18.01 -28.73 -13.41
C GLY A 23 -17.51 -27.42 -14.04
N LYS A 24 -18.40 -26.59 -14.59
CA LYS A 24 -18.05 -25.25 -15.09
C LYS A 24 -17.77 -24.28 -13.94
N LEU A 25 -18.62 -24.28 -12.91
CA LEU A 25 -18.44 -23.46 -11.71
C LEU A 25 -17.15 -23.79 -10.96
N LEU A 26 -16.79 -25.08 -10.84
CA LEU A 26 -15.56 -25.50 -10.18
C LEU A 26 -14.31 -25.01 -10.93
N LYS A 27 -14.30 -25.13 -12.26
CA LYS A 27 -13.21 -24.62 -13.12
C LYS A 27 -13.06 -23.10 -13.03
N GLU A 28 -14.18 -22.38 -12.95
CA GLU A 28 -14.18 -20.92 -12.82
C GLU A 28 -13.67 -20.47 -11.44
N GLN A 29 -14.11 -21.15 -10.36
CA GLN A 29 -13.57 -20.91 -9.02
C GLN A 29 -12.06 -21.20 -8.94
N GLU A 30 -11.57 -22.28 -9.53
CA GLU A 30 -10.13 -22.57 -9.58
C GLU A 30 -9.35 -21.50 -10.36
N ARG A 31 -9.92 -20.99 -11.45
CA ARG A 31 -9.31 -19.94 -12.26
C ARG A 31 -9.21 -18.64 -11.46
N LEU A 32 -10.30 -18.22 -10.82
CA LEU A 32 -10.33 -17.06 -9.91
C LEU A 32 -9.31 -17.23 -8.78
N ARG A 33 -9.20 -18.43 -8.21
CA ARG A 33 -8.22 -18.72 -7.14
C ARG A 33 -6.77 -18.61 -7.62
N ARG A 34 -6.48 -19.09 -8.83
CA ARG A 34 -5.14 -18.94 -9.45
C ARG A 34 -4.83 -17.49 -9.77
N GLU A 35 -5.83 -16.74 -10.24
CA GLU A 35 -5.68 -15.33 -10.59
C GLU A 35 -5.43 -14.47 -9.35
N LEU A 36 -6.17 -14.73 -8.26
CA LEU A 36 -5.92 -14.12 -6.94
C LEU A 36 -4.54 -14.49 -6.39
N ALA A 37 -4.11 -15.75 -6.52
CA ALA A 37 -2.77 -16.16 -6.08
C ALA A 37 -1.66 -15.48 -6.88
N LYS A 38 -1.87 -15.29 -8.20
CA LYS A 38 -0.95 -14.55 -9.07
C LYS A 38 -0.89 -13.08 -8.68
N GLN A 39 -2.03 -12.41 -8.51
CA GLN A 39 -2.09 -11.02 -8.02
C GLN A 39 -1.38 -10.84 -6.68
N ARG A 40 -1.55 -11.80 -5.75
CA ARG A 40 -0.86 -11.76 -4.46
C ARG A 40 0.67 -11.85 -4.63
N ASN A 41 1.15 -12.75 -5.48
CA ASN A 41 2.58 -12.92 -5.72
C ASN A 41 3.18 -11.70 -6.44
N ASP A 42 2.48 -11.16 -7.44
CA ASP A 42 2.91 -9.96 -8.18
C ASP A 42 2.99 -8.74 -7.23
N ALA A 43 2.00 -8.56 -6.35
CA ALA A 43 2.00 -7.50 -5.34
C ALA A 43 3.08 -7.68 -4.25
N MET A 44 3.48 -8.93 -3.97
CA MET A 44 4.58 -9.24 -3.05
C MET A 44 5.93 -8.91 -3.68
N ASP A 45 6.13 -9.20 -4.97
CA ASP A 45 7.38 -8.90 -5.68
C ASP A 45 7.59 -7.38 -5.82
N GLU A 46 6.56 -6.62 -6.16
CA GLU A 46 6.66 -5.15 -6.24
C GLU A 46 7.09 -4.49 -4.91
N ASN A 47 6.55 -4.97 -3.78
CA ASN A 47 6.95 -4.47 -2.47
C ASN A 47 8.40 -4.80 -2.15
N ASP A 48 8.88 -5.98 -2.55
CA ASP A 48 10.26 -6.37 -2.34
C ASP A 48 11.21 -5.49 -3.18
N VAL A 49 10.90 -5.27 -4.46
CA VAL A 49 11.68 -4.38 -5.35
C VAL A 49 11.77 -2.96 -4.78
N ASN A 50 10.64 -2.36 -4.38
CA ASN A 50 10.62 -1.02 -3.80
C ASN A 50 11.44 -0.94 -2.49
N SER A 51 11.37 -1.97 -1.66
CA SER A 51 12.13 -2.03 -0.40
C SER A 51 13.65 -2.13 -0.64
N ARG A 52 14.07 -2.85 -1.69
CA ARG A 52 15.47 -3.00 -2.08
C ARG A 52 16.04 -1.68 -2.61
N ILE A 53 15.31 -1.02 -3.51
CA ILE A 53 15.71 0.30 -4.05
C ILE A 53 15.78 1.32 -2.91
N PHE A 54 14.80 1.32 -2.01
CA PHE A 54 14.79 2.22 -0.86
C PHE A 54 16.03 2.06 0.03
N LYS A 55 16.42 0.82 0.36
CA LYS A 55 17.65 0.55 1.13
C LYS A 55 18.89 1.07 0.42
N GLN A 56 19.03 0.79 -0.89
CA GLN A 56 20.16 1.28 -1.68
C GLN A 56 20.26 2.82 -1.68
N VAL A 57 19.14 3.51 -1.86
CA VAL A 57 19.10 4.99 -1.88
C VAL A 57 19.42 5.56 -0.50
N VAL A 58 18.85 4.98 0.57
CA VAL A 58 19.14 5.40 1.96
C VAL A 58 20.59 5.09 2.34
N ASP A 59 21.17 4.02 1.79
CA ASP A 59 22.54 3.65 2.06
C ASP A 59 23.55 4.61 1.40
N ALA A 60 23.27 5.04 0.18
CA ALA A 60 24.08 6.03 -0.54
C ALA A 60 23.87 7.48 -0.05
N ALA A 61 22.72 7.80 0.53
CA ALA A 61 22.39 9.16 0.94
C ALA A 61 23.04 9.56 2.28
N GLY A 62 23.69 10.73 2.30
CA GLY A 62 24.15 11.37 3.54
C GLY A 62 23.05 12.18 4.26
N ILE A 63 22.01 12.60 3.55
CA ILE A 63 20.86 13.31 4.11
C ILE A 63 19.58 12.69 3.53
N THR A 64 18.66 12.32 4.40
CA THR A 64 17.35 11.81 4.00
C THR A 64 16.25 12.77 4.43
N LEU A 65 15.38 13.14 3.50
CA LEU A 65 14.20 13.97 3.76
C LEU A 65 12.98 13.07 3.99
N TYR A 66 12.25 13.31 5.08
CA TYR A 66 11.04 12.58 5.44
C TYR A 66 9.85 13.54 5.40
N VAL A 67 9.02 13.40 4.38
CA VAL A 67 7.90 14.31 4.14
C VAL A 67 6.64 13.77 4.84
N LEU A 68 6.02 14.62 5.65
CA LEU A 68 4.80 14.36 6.41
C LEU A 68 3.65 15.18 5.83
N ASP A 69 2.43 14.63 5.79
CA ASP A 69 1.22 15.42 5.49
C ASP A 69 0.79 16.18 6.75
N ALA A 70 0.64 17.50 6.67
CA ALA A 70 0.33 18.34 7.83
C ALA A 70 -1.06 18.04 8.42
N ARG A 71 -1.99 17.46 7.64
CA ARG A 71 -3.32 17.10 8.12
C ARG A 71 -3.29 15.95 9.12
N ASP A 72 -2.35 15.02 8.93
CA ASP A 72 -2.15 13.87 9.79
C ASP A 72 -0.68 13.45 9.80
N PRO A 73 0.16 14.19 10.54
CA PRO A 73 1.59 13.94 10.58
C PRO A 73 1.94 12.64 11.32
N GLU A 74 1.14 12.20 12.29
CA GLU A 74 1.40 10.95 13.01
C GLU A 74 0.92 9.72 12.23
N GLY A 75 -0.21 9.81 11.50
CA GLY A 75 -0.68 8.71 10.66
C GLY A 75 0.19 8.47 9.41
N THR A 76 0.86 9.51 8.91
CA THR A 76 1.83 9.39 7.80
C THR A 76 3.24 8.99 8.28
N ARG A 77 3.44 8.84 9.60
CA ARG A 77 4.76 8.60 10.19
C ARG A 77 4.99 7.11 10.45
N SER A 78 6.09 6.59 9.93
CA SER A 78 6.58 5.24 10.25
C SER A 78 7.75 5.31 11.25
N ARG A 79 7.49 4.85 12.48
CA ARG A 79 8.50 4.84 13.57
C ARG A 79 9.60 3.82 13.33
N ASP A 80 9.31 2.73 12.63
CA ASP A 80 10.27 1.67 12.34
C ASP A 80 11.30 2.15 11.31
N VAL A 81 10.87 2.90 10.29
CA VAL A 81 11.77 3.52 9.32
C VAL A 81 12.67 4.58 9.98
N GLN A 82 12.15 5.36 10.94
CA GLN A 82 12.97 6.30 11.70
C GLN A 82 14.02 5.59 12.54
N ARG A 83 13.62 4.54 13.27
CA ARG A 83 14.55 3.73 14.08
C ARG A 83 15.60 3.04 13.25
N GLN A 84 15.24 2.50 12.09
CA GLN A 84 16.20 1.87 11.19
C GLN A 84 17.23 2.87 10.66
N LYS A 85 16.82 4.11 10.40
CA LYS A 85 17.72 5.18 9.93
C LYS A 85 18.58 5.78 11.06
N MET A 86 18.06 5.84 12.29
CA MET A 86 18.78 6.39 13.44
C MET A 86 19.67 5.36 14.17
N GLY A 87 19.27 4.08 14.21
CA GLY A 87 19.98 3.00 14.90
C GLY A 87 21.17 2.42 14.13
N ALA A 88 21.49 2.98 12.97
CA ALA A 88 22.80 2.79 12.35
C ALA A 88 23.80 3.70 13.08
N ASP A 89 24.13 3.34 14.33
CA ASP A 89 24.81 4.09 15.40
C ASP A 89 26.23 4.65 15.08
N GLY A 90 26.63 4.69 13.81
CA GLY A 90 27.89 5.29 13.36
C GLY A 90 27.82 5.99 12.01
N SER A 91 26.63 6.12 11.41
CA SER A 91 26.49 6.80 10.11
C SER A 91 26.18 8.28 10.31
N GLU A 92 26.94 9.16 9.64
CA GLU A 92 26.74 10.62 9.62
C GLU A 92 25.43 11.05 8.90
N LYS A 93 24.48 10.12 8.80
CA LYS A 93 23.27 10.26 7.99
C LYS A 93 22.25 11.07 8.75
N ARG A 94 21.94 12.26 8.23
CA ARG A 94 20.97 13.17 8.83
C ARG A 94 19.57 12.86 8.31
N LEU A 95 18.60 12.74 9.21
CA LEU A 95 17.19 12.62 8.89
C LEU A 95 16.48 13.95 9.16
N ILE A 96 15.88 14.56 8.14
CA ILE A 96 15.16 15.83 8.24
C ILE A 96 13.67 15.58 8.01
N LEU A 97 12.83 16.05 8.92
CA LEU A 97 11.37 15.97 8.83
C LEU A 97 10.82 17.24 8.18
N ILE A 98 10.02 17.09 7.13
CA ILE A 98 9.40 18.19 6.40
C ILE A 98 7.87 18.03 6.46
N LEU A 99 7.17 19.05 6.94
CA LEU A 99 5.71 19.09 6.84
C LEU A 99 5.26 19.68 5.50
N ASN A 100 4.43 18.93 4.78
CA ASN A 100 3.85 19.28 3.50
C ASN A 100 2.32 19.48 3.63
N LYS A 101 1.72 20.23 2.70
CA LYS A 101 0.27 20.57 2.69
C LYS A 101 -0.23 21.38 3.88
N ILE A 102 0.62 22.25 4.43
CA ILE A 102 0.27 23.16 5.55
C ILE A 102 -0.95 24.04 5.27
N TYR A 103 -1.25 24.31 3.99
CA TYR A 103 -2.40 25.12 3.58
C TYR A 103 -3.77 24.47 3.91
N LEU A 104 -3.79 23.16 4.19
CA LEU A 104 -5.02 22.42 4.49
C LEU A 104 -5.38 22.37 5.97
N VAL A 105 -4.53 22.91 6.85
CA VAL A 105 -4.74 22.86 8.30
C VAL A 105 -4.97 24.27 8.82
N SER A 106 -6.11 24.48 9.49
CA SER A 106 -6.39 25.72 10.20
C SER A 106 -5.67 25.72 11.55
N GLY A 107 -4.41 26.15 11.59
CA GLY A 107 -3.62 26.23 12.82
C GLY A 107 -2.15 26.57 12.56
N THR A 108 -1.41 26.94 13.62
CA THR A 108 0.03 27.10 13.52
C THR A 108 0.70 25.72 13.38
N PRO A 109 1.72 25.56 12.53
CA PRO A 109 2.43 24.28 12.35
C PRO A 109 3.08 23.77 13.64
N GLU A 110 3.35 24.66 14.60
CA GLU A 110 3.83 24.30 15.94
C GLU A 110 2.86 23.39 16.69
N ARG A 111 1.55 23.61 16.54
CA ARG A 111 0.52 22.74 17.15
C ARG A 111 0.46 21.36 16.51
N VAL A 112 0.92 21.24 15.27
CA VAL A 112 0.85 20.00 14.47
C VAL A 112 1.99 19.04 14.81
N VAL A 113 3.20 19.55 15.08
CA VAL A 113 4.39 18.71 15.39
C VAL A 113 4.92 18.87 16.81
N GLY A 114 4.39 19.81 17.60
CA GLY A 114 4.86 20.04 18.98
C GLY A 114 6.32 20.53 19.08
N LEU A 115 6.92 20.92 17.95
CA LEU A 115 8.28 21.42 17.84
C LEU A 115 8.26 22.81 17.22
N SER A 116 9.08 23.71 17.73
CA SER A 116 9.33 25.00 17.10
C SER A 116 9.99 24.76 15.73
N PRO A 117 9.47 25.35 14.63
CA PRO A 117 10.11 25.24 13.33
C PRO A 117 11.53 25.80 13.43
N GLN A 118 12.54 24.97 13.21
CA GLN A 118 13.89 25.47 12.98
C GLN A 118 13.86 26.10 11.58
N ARG A 119 13.60 27.41 11.52
CA ARG A 119 13.68 28.19 10.28
C ARG A 119 15.11 28.06 9.77
N VAL A 120 15.30 27.21 8.78
CA VAL A 120 16.50 27.26 7.97
C VAL A 120 16.51 28.64 7.30
N PRO A 121 17.57 29.45 7.45
CA PRO A 121 17.62 30.72 6.77
C PRO A 121 17.51 30.43 5.28
N ASN A 122 16.46 30.95 4.65
CA ASN A 122 16.32 30.93 3.20
C ASN A 122 17.65 31.47 2.65
N ALA A 123 18.39 30.64 1.91
CA ALA A 123 19.60 31.08 1.25
C ALA A 123 19.23 32.32 0.43
N ALA A 124 19.79 33.46 0.83
CA ALA A 124 19.51 34.75 0.25
C ALA A 124 19.74 34.69 -1.26
N THR A 125 18.69 34.85 -2.06
CA THR A 125 18.86 35.33 -3.43
C THR A 125 18.89 36.85 -3.32
N LYS A 126 20.09 37.43 -3.39
CA LYS A 126 20.27 38.86 -3.64
C LYS A 126 19.54 39.24 -4.93
N ARG A 127 18.51 40.06 -4.83
CA ARG A 127 18.47 41.42 -5.41
C ARG A 127 17.24 42.16 -4.92
#